data_AF-A0A534AKU2-F1
#
_entry.id   AF-A0A534AKU2-F1
#
_cell.length_a   1.000
_cell.length_b   1.000
_cell.length_c   1.000
_cell.angle_alpha   90.00
_cell.angle_beta   90.00
_cell.angle_gamma   90.00
#
_symmetry.space_group_name_H-M   'P 1'
#
loop_
_entity.id
_entity.type
_entity.pdbx_description
1 polymer ?
#
loop_
_entity_poly.entity_id
_entity_poly.type
_entity_poly.pdbx_seq_one_letter_code
_entity_poly.pdbx_strand_id
1 'polypeptide(L)'
;MLLELIAARLAEQDRLPPARALTVHELTRAARLPGESDRERLSELAAACERVRFSGREPAREALAAALSRGRELLAALEAPVRSAQGAR
;
A
#
# COMPACT_ATOMS: atom_id res chain seq x y z
N MET A 1 3.45 7.06 -9.55
CA MET A 1 4.03 7.00 -8.19
C MET A 1 3.78 5.62 -7.56
N LEU A 2 4.64 5.07 -6.68
CA LEU A 2 4.47 3.70 -6.13
C LEU A 2 3.11 3.46 -5.46
N LEU A 3 2.61 4.43 -4.69
CA LEU A 3 1.29 4.33 -4.05
C LEU A 3 0.14 4.25 -5.07
N GLU A 4 0.26 4.90 -6.24
CA GLU A 4 -0.74 4.81 -7.31
C GLU A 4 -0.76 3.43 -7.95
N LEU A 5 0.41 2.80 -8.12
CA LEU A 5 0.50 1.42 -8.61
C LEU A 5 -0.17 0.45 -7.64
N ILE A 6 0.07 0.61 -6.34
CA ILE A 6 -0.58 -0.21 -5.30
C ILE A 6 -2.09 0.01 -5.29
N ALA A 7 -2.55 1.27 -5.38
CA ALA A 7 -3.98 1.58 -5.44
C ALA A 7 -4.64 0.97 -6.69
N ALA A 8 -3.97 1.02 -7.85
CA ALA A 8 -4.43 0.39 -9.08
C ALA A 8 -4.52 -1.14 -8.94
N ARG A 9 -3.48 -1.80 -8.38
CA ARG A 9 -3.50 -3.25 -8.12
C ARG A 9 -4.62 -3.66 -7.18
N LEU A 10 -4.84 -2.88 -6.12
CA LEU A 10 -5.95 -3.14 -5.20
C LEU A 10 -7.30 -2.96 -5.90
N ALA A 11 -7.47 -1.97 -6.78
CA ALA A 11 -8.68 -1.79 -7.55
C ALA A 11 -8.90 -2.92 -8.57
N GLU A 12 -7.86 -3.34 -9.30
CA GLU A 12 -7.88 -4.46 -10.25
C GLU A 12 -8.28 -5.79 -9.59
N GLN A 13 -8.00 -5.96 -8.29
CA GLN A 13 -8.34 -7.14 -7.50
C GLN A 13 -9.67 -7.00 -6.75
N ASP A 14 -10.46 -5.95 -7.01
CA ASP A 14 -11.66 -5.59 -6.26
C ASP A 14 -11.40 -5.43 -4.75
N ARG A 15 -10.19 -5.08 -4.32
CA ARG A 15 -9.79 -4.94 -2.90
C ARG A 15 -10.00 -3.53 -2.35
N LEU A 16 -10.55 -2.64 -3.16
CA LEU A 16 -11.05 -1.33 -2.77
C LEU A 16 -12.56 -1.26 -2.99
N PRO A 17 -13.30 -0.47 -2.18
CA PRO A 17 -14.69 -0.17 -2.49
C PRO A 17 -14.79 0.56 -3.83
N PRO A 18 -15.85 0.31 -4.63
CA PRO A 18 -16.01 0.96 -5.93
C PRO A 18 -16.19 2.47 -5.80
N ALA A 19 -15.67 3.19 -6.81
CA ALA A 19 -15.92 4.60 -7.10
C ALA A 19 -15.59 5.62 -5.99
N ARG A 20 -14.32 5.77 -5.61
CA ARG A 20 -13.89 6.85 -4.69
C ARG A 20 -12.53 7.44 -5.03
N ALA A 21 -12.44 8.78 -5.02
CA ALA A 21 -11.19 9.48 -4.75
C ALA A 21 -10.92 9.35 -3.24
N LEU A 22 -10.19 8.31 -2.85
CA LEU A 22 -9.84 8.07 -1.45
C LEU A 22 -8.67 8.98 -1.07
N THR A 23 -8.77 9.65 0.07
CA THR A 23 -7.59 10.17 0.75
C THR A 23 -6.67 9.01 1.15
N VAL A 24 -5.42 9.31 1.47
CA VAL A 24 -4.44 8.34 1.95
C VAL A 24 -4.96 7.56 3.17
N HIS A 25 -5.60 8.26 4.10
CA HIS A 25 -6.18 7.64 5.29
C HIS A 25 -7.37 6.73 4.97
N GLU A 26 -8.20 7.12 4.01
CA GLU A 26 -9.32 6.28 3.59
C GLU A 26 -8.83 5.07 2.78
N LEU A 27 -7.77 5.22 1.99
CA LEU A 27 -7.13 4.12 1.27
C LEU A 27 -6.62 3.03 2.23
N THR A 28 -5.87 3.42 3.27
CA THR A 28 -5.33 2.47 4.26
C THR A 28 -6.41 1.74 5.04
N ARG A 29 -7.53 2.42 5.33
CA ARG A 29 -8.66 1.85 6.06
C ARG A 29 -9.56 0.96 5.19
N ALA A 30 -9.78 1.36 3.94
CA ALA A 30 -10.72 0.70 3.04
C ALA A 30 -10.10 -0.47 2.26
N ALA A 31 -8.78 -0.50 2.10
CA ALA A 31 -8.09 -1.59 1.43
C ALA A 31 -8.26 -2.90 2.21
N ARG A 32 -8.77 -3.92 1.53
CA ARG A 32 -8.70 -5.31 2.00
C ARG A 32 -7.28 -5.81 1.77
N LEU A 33 -6.46 -5.97 2.79
CA LEU A 33 -5.05 -6.36 2.66
C LEU A 33 -4.80 -7.82 3.08
N PRO A 34 -3.75 -8.50 2.55
CA PRO A 34 -3.51 -9.92 2.84
C PRO A 34 -3.16 -10.20 4.30
N GLY A 35 -2.41 -9.30 4.95
CA GLY A 35 -2.06 -9.41 6.36
C GLY A 35 -2.02 -8.06 7.08
N GLU A 36 -1.86 -8.12 8.41
CA GLU A 36 -1.77 -6.94 9.27
C GLU A 36 -0.50 -6.11 8.99
N SER A 37 0.63 -6.77 8.76
CA SER A 37 1.88 -6.09 8.37
C SER A 37 1.76 -5.36 7.03
N ASP A 38 0.85 -5.77 6.13
CA ASP A 38 0.62 -5.06 4.87
C ASP A 38 -0.10 -3.73 5.08
N ARG A 39 -0.95 -3.63 6.12
CA ARG A 39 -1.59 -2.39 6.51
C ARG A 39 -0.59 -1.39 7.05
N GLU A 40 0.37 -1.84 7.86
CA GLU A 40 1.47 -1.02 8.34
C GLU A 40 2.31 -0.51 7.16
N ARG A 41 2.73 -1.41 6.26
CA ARG A 41 3.48 -1.05 5.04
C ARG A 41 2.76 -0.01 4.18
N LEU A 42 1.44 -0.15 3.97
CA LEU A 42 0.64 0.81 3.21
C LEU A 42 0.57 2.17 3.92
N SER A 43 0.39 2.16 5.24
CA SER A 43 0.29 3.38 6.05
C SER A 43 1.59 4.16 6.08
N GLU A 44 2.73 3.47 6.23
CA GLU A 44 4.05 4.09 6.20
C GLU A 44 4.37 4.72 4.83
N LEU A 45 4.12 3.99 3.75
CA LEU A 45 4.31 4.51 2.39
C LEU A 45 3.44 5.74 2.14
N ALA A 46 2.17 5.67 2.53
CA ALA A 46 1.23 6.74 2.26
C ALA A 46 1.55 8.00 3.08
N ALA A 47 1.96 7.85 4.34
CA ALA A 47 2.46 8.96 5.15
C ALA A 47 3.75 9.60 4.56
N ALA A 48 4.65 8.78 3.99
CA ALA A 48 5.83 9.31 3.30
C ALA A 48 5.44 10.14 2.06
N CYS A 49 4.48 9.65 1.26
CA CYS A 49 3.95 10.40 0.12
C CYS A 49 3.30 11.73 0.54
N GLU A 50 2.53 11.76 1.63
CA GLU A 50 1.94 12.99 2.16
C GLU A 50 3.00 13.98 2.62
N ARG A 51 4.03 13.53 3.34
CA ARG A 51 5.13 14.41 3.76
C ARG A 51 5.85 15.03 2.57
N VAL A 52 6.16 14.25 1.53
CA VAL A 52 6.79 14.77 0.31
C VAL A 52 5.91 15.83 -0.36
N ARG A 53 4.59 15.63 -0.38
CA ARG A 53 3.65 16.54 -1.05
C ARG A 53 3.35 17.81 -0.26
N PHE A 54 3.23 17.71 1.06
CA PHE A 54 2.60 18.76 1.86
C PHE A 54 3.49 19.32 2.97
N SER A 55 4.59 18.67 3.36
CA SER A 55 5.36 19.13 4.53
C SER A 55 6.25 20.35 4.27
N GLY A 56 6.50 20.69 3.00
CA GLY A 56 7.45 21.75 2.63
C GLY A 56 8.90 21.48 3.05
N ARG A 57 9.20 20.30 3.60
CA ARG A 57 10.53 19.85 4.02
C ARG A 57 10.85 18.53 3.31
N GLU A 58 12.08 18.40 2.86
CA GLU A 58 12.55 17.13 2.29
C GLU A 58 12.63 16.08 3.42
N PRO A 59 11.95 14.93 3.31
CA PRO A 59 12.09 13.86 4.29
C PRO A 59 13.51 13.30 4.28
N ALA A 60 13.97 12.81 5.45
CA ALA A 60 15.25 12.12 5.54
C ALA A 60 15.33 10.99 4.51
N ARG A 61 16.47 10.88 3.81
CA ARG A 61 16.67 9.91 2.72
C ARG A 61 16.46 8.48 3.19
N GLU A 62 16.90 8.17 4.40
CA GLU A 62 16.77 6.85 5.03
C GLU A 62 15.31 6.50 5.27
N ALA A 63 14.52 7.47 5.75
CA ALA A 63 13.09 7.29 5.99
C ALA A 63 12.33 7.08 4.67
N LEU A 64 12.68 7.82 3.62
CA LEU A 64 12.11 7.64 2.28
C LEU A 64 12.49 6.27 1.69
N ALA A 65 13.75 5.86 1.82
CA ALA A 65 14.23 4.56 1.34
C ALA A 65 13.53 3.40 2.05
N ALA A 66 13.34 3.50 3.37
CA ALA A 66 12.59 2.52 4.15
C ALA A 66 11.13 2.42 3.68
N ALA A 67 10.43 3.55 3.55
CA ALA A 67 9.05 3.59 3.07
C ALA A 67 8.90 2.99 1.66
N LEU A 68 9.85 3.27 0.76
CA LEU A 68 9.88 2.65 -0.58
C LEU A 68 10.13 1.14 -0.52
N SER A 69 11.00 0.67 0.37
CA SER A 69 11.24 -0.77 0.56
C SER A 69 9.97 -1.48 1.02
N ARG A 70 9.31 -0.94 2.05
CA ARG A 70 8.03 -1.47 2.56
C ARG A 70 6.92 -1.43 1.52
N GLY A 71 6.84 -0.37 0.72
CA GLY A 71 5.91 -0.27 -0.39
C GLY A 71 6.14 -1.34 -1.47
N ARG A 72 7.40 -1.66 -1.78
CA ARG A 72 7.74 -2.74 -2.72
C ARG A 72 7.40 -4.12 -2.17
N GLU A 73 7.65 -4.35 -0.88
CA GLU A 73 7.23 -5.59 -0.20
C GLU A 73 5.71 -5.79 -0.31
N LEU A 74 4.93 -4.73 -0.08
CA LEU A 74 3.48 -4.77 -0.22
C LEU A 74 3.05 -5.05 -1.66
N LEU A 75 3.64 -4.36 -2.65
CA LEU A 75 3.31 -4.59 -4.05
C LEU A 75 3.60 -6.06 -4.45
N ALA A 76 4.75 -6.60 -4.03
CA ALA A 76 5.09 -7.99 -4.28
C ALA A 76 4.11 -8.96 -3.61
N ALA A 77 3.62 -8.66 -2.40
CA ALA A 77 2.60 -9.47 -1.73
C ALA A 77 1.24 -9.43 -2.44
N LEU A 78 0.88 -8.30 -3.06
CA LEU A 78 -0.33 -8.16 -3.86
C LEU A 78 -0.22 -8.86 -5.21
N GLU A 79 0.98 -8.90 -5.81
CA GLU A 79 1.25 -9.52 -7.10
C GLU A 79 1.53 -11.02 -7.00
N ALA A 80 1.89 -11.51 -5.81
CA ALA A 80 2.05 -12.93 -5.58
C ALA A 80 0.74 -13.65 -5.94
N PRO A 81 0.79 -14.75 -6.72
CA PRO A 81 -0.37 -15.59 -6.93
C PRO A 81 -0.93 -15.95 -5.56
N VAL A 82 -2.24 -15.78 -5.36
CA VAL A 82 -2.92 -16.38 -4.20
C VAL A 82 -2.57 -17.85 -4.27
N ARG A 83 -1.64 -18.31 -3.42
CA ARG A 83 -1.52 -19.74 -3.17
C ARG A 83 -2.85 -20.09 -2.53
N SER A 84 -3.77 -20.58 -3.36
CA SER A 84 -4.98 -21.24 -2.92
C SER A 84 -4.58 -22.10 -1.75
N ALA A 85 -5.25 -21.95 -0.62
CA ALA A 85 -5.05 -22.81 0.54
C ALA A 85 -5.15 -24.27 0.09
N GLN A 86 -4.02 -24.89 -0.22
CA GLN A 86 -3.89 -26.29 -0.58
C GLN A 86 -3.44 -26.98 0.69
N GLY A 87 -4.43 -27.51 1.40
CA GLY A 87 -4.24 -28.23 2.64
C GLY A 87 -5.53 -28.72 3.28
N ALA A 88 -6.55 -29.04 2.47
CA ALA A 88 -7.62 -29.92 2.90
C ALA A 88 -7.40 -31.27 2.19
N ARG A 89 -6.72 -32.19 2.88
CA ARG A 89 -6.97 -33.63 2.86
C ARG A 89 -6.16 -34.29 3.96
#